data_AF-A0A7S3AUK2-F1
#
_entry.id   AF-A0A7S3AUK2-F1
#
_cell.length_a   1.000
_cell.length_b   1.000
_cell.length_c   1.000
_cell.angle_alpha   90.00
_cell.angle_beta   90.00
_cell.angle_gamma   90.00
#
_symmetry.space_group_name_H-M   'P 1'
#
loop_
_entity.id
_entity.type
_entity.pdbx_description
1 polymer ?
#
loop_
_entity_poly.entity_id
_entity_poly.type
_entity_poly.pdbx_seq_one_letter_code
_entity_poly.pdbx_strand_id
1 'polypeptide(L)'
;APSLVGLLHDADVDVTESAVGLLLRLGEADLVPHAATFVQKLGDRAWRLRKGALLLLERLPLPQLSLHCSALRELLDDKNSTVRNVAMEMLCKLKTAGLVGED
;
A
#
# COMPACT_ATOMS: atom_id res chain seq x y z
N ALA A 1 -8.68 20.32 -4.03
CA ALA A 1 -9.58 19.39 -3.33
C ALA A 1 -8.95 19.08 -1.97
N PRO A 2 -9.71 18.93 -0.88
CA PRO A 2 -9.25 18.08 0.23
C PRO A 2 -8.65 16.85 -0.44
N SER A 3 -7.34 16.65 -0.29
CA SER A 3 -6.62 15.73 -1.17
C SER A 3 -7.31 14.38 -1.05
N LEU A 4 -7.53 13.70 -2.17
CA LEU A 4 -8.20 12.39 -2.21
C LEU A 4 -7.56 11.41 -1.18
N VAL A 5 -6.27 11.59 -0.93
CA VAL A 5 -5.46 10.94 0.09
C VAL A 5 -5.90 11.25 1.53
N GLY A 6 -6.31 12.49 1.82
CA GLY A 6 -6.86 12.87 3.12
C GLY A 6 -8.11 12.09 3.49
N LEU A 7 -8.91 11.65 2.51
CA LEU A 7 -10.08 10.79 2.74
C LEU A 7 -9.72 9.38 3.23
N LEU A 8 -8.44 8.98 3.19
CA LEU A 8 -7.96 7.74 3.83
C LEU A 8 -7.92 7.83 5.37
N HIS A 9 -8.17 9.01 5.93
CA HIS A 9 -8.28 9.24 7.37
C HIS A 9 -9.72 9.46 7.84
N ASP A 10 -10.69 9.29 6.94
CA ASP A 10 -12.10 9.39 7.30
C ASP A 10 -12.49 8.24 8.25
N ALA A 11 -13.45 8.51 9.13
CA ALA A 11 -13.96 7.51 10.07
C ALA A 11 -14.95 6.55 9.38
N ASP A 12 -15.56 6.96 8.27
CA ASP A 12 -16.49 6.16 7.50
C ASP A 12 -15.74 5.21 6.55
N VAL A 13 -15.96 3.90 6.74
CA VAL A 13 -15.34 2.86 5.92
C VAL A 13 -15.71 3.01 4.45
N ASP A 14 -16.94 3.41 4.12
CA ASP A 14 -17.40 3.53 2.73
C ASP A 14 -16.70 4.70 2.03
N VAL A 15 -16.43 5.79 2.77
CA VAL A 15 -15.66 6.94 2.28
C VAL A 15 -14.22 6.53 2.01
N THR A 16 -13.60 5.81 2.95
CA THR A 16 -12.21 5.39 2.80
C THR A 16 -12.02 4.36 1.67
N GLU A 17 -12.95 3.41 1.49
CA GLU A 17 -12.94 2.46 0.38
C GLU A 17 -13.14 3.17 -0.96
N SER A 18 -14.06 4.13 -1.01
CA SER A 18 -14.28 4.97 -2.18
C SER A 18 -12.99 5.74 -2.51
N ALA A 19 -12.32 6.32 -1.53
CA ALA A 19 -11.06 7.05 -1.72
C ALA A 19 -9.97 6.15 -2.31
N VAL A 20 -9.79 4.94 -1.80
CA VAL A 20 -8.87 3.94 -2.38
C VAL A 20 -9.25 3.65 -3.84
N GLY A 21 -10.53 3.41 -4.12
CA GLY A 21 -11.02 3.12 -5.47
C GLY A 21 -10.84 4.29 -6.44
N LEU A 22 -10.95 5.53 -5.98
CA LEU A 22 -10.66 6.73 -6.75
C LEU A 22 -9.15 6.87 -7.01
N LEU A 23 -8.30 6.66 -5.98
CA LEU A 23 -6.84 6.76 -6.07
C LEU A 23 -6.25 5.72 -7.02
N LEU A 24 -6.79 4.49 -7.04
CA LEU A 24 -6.35 3.43 -7.94
C LEU A 24 -6.57 3.73 -9.43
N ARG A 25 -7.39 4.74 -9.75
CA ARG A 25 -7.59 5.21 -11.14
C ARG A 25 -6.63 6.32 -11.55
N LEU A 26 -5.83 6.83 -10.62
CA LEU A 26 -4.82 7.83 -10.92
C LEU A 26 -3.57 7.21 -11.55
N GLY A 27 -2.77 8.06 -12.19
CA GLY A 27 -1.48 7.66 -12.73
C GLY A 27 -0.42 7.50 -11.63
N GLU A 28 0.66 6.78 -11.93
CA GLU A 28 1.75 6.56 -10.98
C GLU A 28 2.35 7.88 -10.47
N ALA A 29 2.49 8.87 -11.36
CA ALA A 29 3.00 10.20 -11.03
C ALA A 29 2.18 10.94 -9.96
N ASP A 30 0.87 10.68 -9.91
CA ASP A 30 -0.02 11.27 -8.90
C ASP A 30 0.06 10.53 -7.56
N LEU A 31 0.46 9.25 -7.58
CA LEU A 31 0.52 8.39 -6.39
C LEU A 31 1.86 8.49 -5.66
N VAL A 32 2.97 8.67 -6.40
CA VAL A 32 4.34 8.71 -5.84
C VAL A 32 4.49 9.71 -4.68
N PRO A 33 3.98 10.96 -4.75
CA PRO A 33 4.10 11.92 -3.64
C PRO A 33 3.41 11.46 -2.34
N HIS A 34 2.54 10.46 -2.42
CA HIS A 34 1.69 10.00 -1.33
C HIS A 34 2.08 8.62 -0.78
N ALA A 35 3.18 8.03 -1.27
CA ALA A 35 3.67 6.72 -0.85
C ALA A 35 3.77 6.57 0.68
N ALA A 36 4.32 7.59 1.36
CA ALA A 36 4.43 7.58 2.82
C ALA A 36 3.07 7.50 3.53
N THR A 37 2.03 8.12 2.97
CA THR A 37 0.67 8.02 3.54
C THR A 37 0.10 6.62 3.36
N PHE A 38 0.36 5.99 2.21
CA PHE A 38 -0.06 4.60 1.98
C PHE A 38 0.66 3.64 2.95
N VAL A 39 1.96 3.85 3.19
CA VAL A 39 2.71 3.07 4.21
C VAL A 39 2.10 3.21 5.60
N GLN A 40 1.71 4.43 6.02
CA GLN A 40 1.04 4.62 7.31
C GLN A 40 -0.26 3.82 7.41
N LYS A 41 -0.99 3.65 6.29
CA LYS A 41 -2.24 2.88 6.24
C LYS A 41 -2.03 1.36 6.31
N LEU A 42 -0.80 0.87 6.19
CA LEU A 42 -0.48 -0.54 6.45
C LEU A 42 -0.64 -0.93 7.92
N GLY A 43 -0.64 0.03 8.85
CA GLY A 43 -0.90 -0.21 10.28
C GLY A 43 -2.38 -0.08 10.68
N ASP A 44 -3.29 0.14 9.73
CA ASP A 44 -4.69 0.43 10.05
C ASP A 44 -5.41 -0.77 10.68
N ARG A 45 -6.38 -0.53 11.56
CA ARG A 45 -7.17 -1.58 12.20
C ARG A 45 -8.03 -2.34 11.18
N ALA A 46 -8.56 -1.62 10.19
CA ALA A 46 -9.38 -2.21 9.13
C ALA A 46 -8.49 -2.91 8.10
N TRP A 47 -8.62 -4.23 7.99
CA TRP A 47 -7.84 -5.02 7.02
C TRP A 47 -8.08 -4.60 5.56
N ARG A 48 -9.28 -4.07 5.26
CA ARG A 48 -9.61 -3.53 3.94
C ARG A 48 -8.79 -2.30 3.59
N LEU A 49 -8.48 -1.44 4.57
CA LEU A 49 -7.59 -0.30 4.38
C LEU A 49 -6.14 -0.70 4.22
N ARG A 50 -5.67 -1.66 5.01
CA ARG A 50 -4.33 -2.23 4.81
C ARG A 50 -4.17 -2.83 3.40
N LYS A 51 -5.17 -3.58 2.94
CA LYS A 51 -5.22 -4.09 1.56
C LYS A 51 -5.25 -2.96 0.53
N GLY A 52 -6.09 -1.95 0.73
CA GLY A 52 -6.17 -0.80 -0.19
C GLY A 52 -4.84 -0.06 -0.32
N ALA A 53 -4.15 0.13 0.80
CA ALA A 53 -2.82 0.72 0.84
C ALA A 53 -1.76 -0.13 0.10
N LEU A 54 -1.78 -1.46 0.26
CA LEU A 54 -0.92 -2.35 -0.52
C LEU A 54 -1.17 -2.21 -2.02
N LEU A 55 -2.44 -2.19 -2.45
CA LEU A 55 -2.78 -2.01 -3.86
C LEU A 55 -2.30 -0.66 -4.41
N LEU A 56 -2.37 0.40 -3.61
CA LEU A 56 -1.85 1.72 -4.00
C LEU A 56 -0.32 1.73 -4.10
N LEU A 57 0.37 1.08 -3.16
CA LEU A 57 1.82 0.94 -3.18
C LEU A 57 2.30 0.09 -4.37
N GLU A 58 1.53 -0.94 -4.75
CA GLU A 58 1.83 -1.78 -5.91
C GLU A 58 1.76 -1.03 -7.25
N ARG A 59 1.02 0.09 -7.30
CA ARG A 59 0.97 0.98 -8.47
C ARG A 59 2.20 1.89 -8.59
N LEU A 60 3.07 1.91 -7.60
CA LEU A 60 4.29 2.73 -7.65
C LEU A 60 5.39 2.04 -8.46
N PRO A 61 6.32 2.81 -9.06
CA PRO A 61 7.52 2.24 -9.65
C PRO A 61 8.30 1.40 -8.63
N LEU A 62 8.83 0.25 -9.05
CA LEU A 62 9.52 -0.69 -8.14
C LEU A 62 10.64 -0.04 -7.30
N PRO A 63 11.46 0.90 -7.81
CA PRO A 63 12.45 1.59 -6.98
C PRO A 63 11.85 2.46 -5.86
N GLN A 64 10.62 2.96 -6.01
CA GLN A 64 9.91 3.65 -4.94
C GLN A 64 9.33 2.63 -3.95
N LEU A 65 8.78 1.53 -4.46
CA LEU A 65 8.23 0.49 -3.62
C LEU A 65 9.31 -0.17 -2.72
N SER A 66 10.53 -0.36 -3.22
CA SER A 66 11.62 -0.99 -2.47
C SER A 66 12.02 -0.21 -1.21
N LEU A 67 11.79 1.11 -1.17
CA LEU A 67 12.01 1.96 0.00
C LEU A 67 11.13 1.56 1.20
N HIS A 68 10.07 0.79 0.95
CA HIS A 68 9.09 0.38 1.95
C HIS A 68 9.12 -1.13 2.24
N CYS A 69 10.21 -1.82 1.84
CA CYS A 69 10.37 -3.26 2.00
C CYS A 69 10.18 -3.73 3.45
N SER A 70 10.69 -2.99 4.45
CA SER A 70 10.52 -3.35 5.87
C SER A 70 9.05 -3.41 6.28
N ALA A 71 8.26 -2.39 5.90
CA ALA A 71 6.83 -2.35 6.19
C ALA A 71 6.06 -3.50 5.49
N LEU A 72 6.48 -3.89 4.28
CA LEU A 72 5.90 -5.05 3.59
C LEU A 72 6.23 -6.36 4.31
N ARG A 73 7.44 -6.51 4.88
CA ARG A 73 7.83 -7.70 5.65
C ARG A 73 7.06 -7.84 6.95
N GLU A 74 6.80 -6.74 7.65
CA GLU A 74 5.96 -6.76 8.87
C GLU A 74 4.55 -7.31 8.59
N LEU A 75 4.02 -7.08 7.39
CA LEU A 75 2.71 -7.60 6.99
C LEU A 75 2.69 -9.10 6.69
N LEU A 76 3.84 -9.78 6.68
CA LEU A 76 3.86 -11.25 6.61
C LEU A 76 3.29 -11.89 7.89
N ASP A 77 3.26 -11.16 8.99
CA ASP A 77 2.63 -11.57 10.26
C ASP A 77 1.21 -11.00 10.43
N ASP A 78 0.64 -10.37 9.39
CA ASP A 78 -0.69 -9.78 9.47
C ASP A 78 -1.75 -10.84 9.78
N LYS A 79 -2.74 -10.51 10.62
CA LYS A 79 -3.82 -11.44 11.00
C LYS A 79 -4.67 -11.87 9.80
N ASN A 80 -4.82 -11.01 8.80
CA ASN A 80 -5.62 -11.27 7.61
C ASN A 80 -4.77 -11.91 6.50
N SER A 81 -5.18 -13.09 6.03
CA SER A 81 -4.44 -13.84 4.99
C SER A 81 -4.36 -13.11 3.65
N THR A 82 -5.38 -12.34 3.26
CA THR A 82 -5.33 -11.55 2.02
C THR A 82 -4.24 -10.49 2.09
N VAL A 83 -4.07 -9.82 3.23
CA VAL A 83 -3.00 -8.83 3.43
C VAL A 83 -1.64 -9.50 3.35
N ARG A 84 -1.45 -10.64 4.04
CA ARG A 84 -0.19 -11.41 3.98
C ARG A 84 0.17 -11.83 2.55
N ASN A 85 -0.79 -12.34 1.79
CA ASN A 85 -0.55 -12.84 0.44
C ASN A 85 -0.10 -11.71 -0.50
N VAL A 86 -0.79 -10.56 -0.47
CA VAL A 86 -0.43 -9.41 -1.32
C VAL A 86 0.96 -8.87 -0.93
N ALA A 87 1.27 -8.76 0.37
CA ALA A 87 2.59 -8.34 0.81
C ALA A 87 3.70 -9.31 0.33
N MET A 88 3.45 -10.62 0.41
CA MET A 88 4.37 -11.64 -0.09
C MET A 88 4.60 -11.54 -1.60
N GLU A 89 3.53 -11.36 -2.39
CA GLU A 89 3.63 -11.17 -3.84
C GLU A 89 4.48 -9.94 -4.20
N MET A 90 4.28 -8.82 -3.49
CA MET A 90 5.05 -7.59 -3.69
C MET A 90 6.53 -7.79 -3.33
N LEU A 91 6.83 -8.47 -2.23
CA LEU A 91 8.21 -8.81 -1.84
C LEU A 91 8.88 -9.74 -2.86
N CYS A 92 8.16 -10.74 -3.39
CA CYS A 92 8.65 -11.58 -4.46
C CYS A 92 8.99 -10.76 -5.72
N LYS A 93 8.12 -9.82 -6.12
CA LYS A 93 8.38 -8.91 -7.25
C LYS A 93 9.65 -8.08 -7.04
N LEU A 94 9.84 -7.52 -5.86
CA LEU A 94 11.05 -6.77 -5.52
C LEU A 94 12.30 -7.66 -5.55
N LYS A 95 12.21 -8.90 -5.06
CA LYS A 95 13.32 -9.86 -5.08
C LYS A 95 13.69 -10.25 -6.52
N THR A 96 12.70 -10.57 -7.35
CA THR A 96 12.91 -10.89 -8.78
C THR A 96 13.52 -9.71 -9.54
N ALA A 97 13.20 -8.48 -9.15
CA ALA A 97 13.81 -7.27 -9.71
C ALA A 97 15.21 -6.94 -9.16
N GLY A 98 15.74 -7.72 -8.20
CA GLY A 98 17.03 -7.45 -7.55
C GLY A 98 17.05 -6.19 -6.68
N LEU A 99 15.88 -5.72 -6.24
CA LEU A 99 15.72 -4.47 -5.48
C LEU A 99 15.69 -4.67 -3.97
N VAL A 100 15.71 -5.93 -3.50
CA VAL A 100 15.80 -6.29 -2.09
C VAL A 100 16.77 -7.46 -1.94
N GLY A 101 17.61 -7.42 -0.91
CA GLY A 101 18.57 -8.47 -0.59
C GLY A 101 17.90 -9.74 -0.06
N GLU A 102 18.63 -10.85 -0.16
CA GLU A 102 18.35 -12.05 0.63
C GLU A 102 18.85 -11.77 2.05
N ASP A 103 17.96 -11.30 2.93
CA ASP A 103 18.24 -11.33 4.38
C ASP A 103 18.30 -12.78 4.88
#